data_AF-A0A1Y0LGK9-F1
#
_entry.id   AF-A0A1Y0LGK9-F1
#
_cell.length_a   1.000
_cell.length_b   1.000
_cell.length_c   1.000
_cell.angle_alpha   90.00
_cell.angle_beta   90.00
_cell.angle_gamma   90.00
#
_symmetry.space_group_name_H-M   'P 1'
#
loop_
_entity.id
_entity.type
_entity.pdbx_description
1 polymer ?
#
loop_
_entity_poly.entity_id
_entity_poly.type
_entity_poly.pdbx_seq_one_letter_code
_entity_poly.pdbx_strand_id
1 'polypeptide(L)'
;MIDINSFEKMESTQSHTFINFSQGVPYTTLGWSSYKNFNKKMNDILLKVKDEFDVDVYLQEYEDINISENFYWIYSFSVNEKDVLININSFIKSNVNDVMNCFFIKEDDELYSFNNHDENFKNYMHPFLANYYCHMVFTYDMYIKPTHPPREKSYSKETFDISKVSTIMKLSEFKKTINDYMSITNHSEHHEYMYADDGFFSSKYEGNKTLREECLPIIKYVEYKNIPKDLYTQLGIKKDNFDAKIFNDKFAIILEITSAVPDHDHHYLSIRKSVTPEGYLPVKNMHDLKKEFDMFPDKIVRAINLKHEKEYGDERILIVNMPMEYTYQNEGYIIDEILKEVKERVVRGKGSFVEILLNDKKIIKLF
;
A
#
# COMPACT_ATOMS: atom_id res chain seq x y z
N MET A 1 -13.41 0.39 29.54
CA MET A 1 -12.32 -0.40 30.14
C MET A 1 -12.84 -1.82 30.26
N ILE A 2 -12.32 -2.74 29.45
CA ILE A 2 -12.72 -4.15 29.49
C ILE A 2 -12.05 -4.78 30.73
N ASP A 3 -12.80 -5.53 31.53
CA ASP A 3 -12.22 -6.23 32.68
C ASP A 3 -11.39 -7.45 32.24
N ILE A 4 -10.46 -7.87 33.09
CA ILE A 4 -9.51 -8.96 32.78
C ILE A 4 -10.20 -10.29 32.47
N ASN A 5 -11.33 -10.58 33.12
CA ASN A 5 -12.07 -11.83 32.88
C ASN A 5 -12.67 -11.86 31.47
N SER A 6 -13.13 -10.71 30.99
CA SER A 6 -13.65 -10.56 29.64
C SER A 6 -12.54 -10.70 28.58
N PHE A 7 -11.35 -10.17 28.85
CA PHE A 7 -10.17 -10.40 28.00
C PHE A 7 -9.79 -11.88 27.94
N GLU A 8 -9.60 -12.53 29.10
CA GLU A 8 -9.22 -13.95 29.16
C GLU A 8 -10.25 -14.85 28.46
N LYS A 9 -11.54 -14.50 28.55
CA LYS A 9 -12.60 -15.21 27.83
C LYS A 9 -12.45 -15.08 26.32
N MET A 10 -12.18 -13.89 25.80
CA MET A 10 -11.94 -13.66 24.37
C MET A 10 -10.67 -14.37 23.90
N GLU A 11 -9.59 -14.23 24.66
CA GLU A 11 -8.29 -14.84 24.39
C GLU A 11 -8.35 -16.37 24.36
N SER A 12 -9.16 -16.98 25.23
CA SER A 12 -9.22 -18.44 25.40
C SER A 12 -9.63 -19.22 24.13
N THR A 13 -10.37 -18.59 23.22
CA THR A 13 -10.80 -19.19 21.96
C THR A 13 -9.91 -18.78 20.78
N GLN A 14 -9.07 -17.76 20.96
CA GLN A 14 -8.24 -17.19 19.91
C GLN A 14 -6.82 -17.73 20.00
N SER A 15 -6.15 -17.85 18.86
CA SER A 15 -4.72 -18.12 18.85
C SER A 15 -3.97 -17.24 17.86
N HIS A 16 -2.81 -16.77 18.31
CA HIS A 16 -1.94 -15.83 17.63
C HIS A 16 -0.52 -16.39 17.65
N THR A 17 -0.03 -16.82 16.49
CA THR A 17 1.36 -17.27 16.29
C THR A 17 2.16 -16.14 15.65
N PHE A 18 3.15 -15.64 16.37
CA PHE A 18 4.05 -14.58 15.94
C PHE A 18 5.28 -15.20 15.30
N ILE A 19 5.68 -14.71 14.15
CA ILE A 19 6.86 -15.13 13.38
C ILE A 19 7.77 -13.91 13.28
N ASN A 20 8.96 -13.98 13.86
CA ASN A 20 9.85 -12.83 13.96
C ASN A 20 10.84 -12.78 12.78
N PHE A 21 11.02 -11.59 12.22
CA PHE A 21 12.07 -11.24 11.28
C PHE A 21 12.84 -10.05 11.83
N SER A 22 14.02 -10.33 12.38
CA SER A 22 14.90 -9.34 13.03
C SER A 22 15.73 -8.49 12.07
N GLN A 23 15.54 -8.67 10.75
CA GLN A 23 16.25 -7.97 9.66
C GLN A 23 15.27 -7.26 8.70
N GLY A 24 14.08 -6.99 9.20
CA GLY A 24 12.99 -6.31 8.51
C GLY A 24 12.06 -7.29 7.79
N VAL A 25 11.24 -6.72 6.93
CA VAL A 25 10.30 -7.45 6.06
C VAL A 25 11.01 -8.55 5.24
N PRO A 26 10.47 -9.77 5.13
CA PRO A 26 11.19 -10.91 4.55
C PRO A 26 11.75 -10.72 3.13
N TYR A 27 11.11 -9.88 2.31
CA TYR A 27 11.56 -9.62 0.94
C TYR A 27 12.83 -8.78 0.87
N THR A 28 13.26 -8.08 1.93
CA THR A 28 14.54 -7.36 1.94
C THR A 28 15.72 -8.31 2.05
N THR A 29 15.59 -9.34 2.89
CA THR A 29 16.61 -10.39 3.04
C THR A 29 16.59 -11.35 1.86
N LEU A 30 15.41 -11.77 1.40
CA LEU A 30 15.26 -12.80 0.38
C LEU A 30 15.33 -12.27 -1.06
N GLY A 31 14.98 -10.99 -1.28
CA GLY A 31 14.60 -10.46 -2.59
C GLY A 31 13.25 -10.99 -3.08
N TRP A 32 12.59 -10.26 -3.98
CA TRP A 32 11.23 -10.58 -4.44
C TRP A 32 11.06 -11.96 -5.07
N SER A 33 12.04 -12.43 -5.84
CA SER A 33 11.97 -13.74 -6.50
C SER A 33 11.88 -14.89 -5.50
N SER A 34 12.76 -14.89 -4.49
CA SER A 34 12.76 -15.91 -3.43
C SER A 34 11.57 -15.70 -2.47
N TYR A 35 11.26 -14.44 -2.14
CA TYR A 35 10.11 -14.07 -1.33
C TYR A 35 8.79 -14.61 -1.88
N LYS A 36 8.55 -14.57 -3.20
CA LYS A 36 7.33 -15.12 -3.79
C LYS A 36 7.15 -16.61 -3.49
N ASN A 37 8.23 -17.38 -3.53
CA ASN A 37 8.20 -18.80 -3.19
C ASN A 37 7.99 -19.00 -1.68
N PHE A 38 8.67 -18.21 -0.85
CA PHE A 38 8.49 -18.19 0.60
C PHE A 38 7.03 -17.86 0.98
N ASN A 39 6.51 -16.73 0.51
CA ASN A 39 5.15 -16.28 0.76
C ASN A 39 4.11 -17.30 0.25
N LYS A 40 4.35 -17.93 -0.92
CA LYS A 40 3.49 -19.02 -1.39
C LYS A 40 3.45 -20.18 -0.41
N LYS A 41 4.61 -20.70 0.02
CA LYS A 41 4.68 -21.80 0.99
C LYS A 41 4.03 -21.46 2.33
N MET A 42 4.17 -20.21 2.77
CA MET A 42 3.51 -19.71 3.97
C MET A 42 1.99 -19.66 3.79
N ASN A 43 1.48 -19.14 2.67
CA ASN A 43 0.04 -19.16 2.37
C ASN A 43 -0.52 -20.59 2.20
N ASP A 44 0.26 -21.53 1.67
CA ASP A 44 -0.14 -22.94 1.58
C ASP A 44 -0.41 -23.55 2.97
N ILE A 45 0.20 -23.04 4.05
CA ILE A 45 -0.11 -23.46 5.43
C ILE A 45 -1.56 -23.09 5.77
N LEU A 46 -1.99 -21.86 5.47
CA LEU A 46 -3.35 -21.37 5.74
C LEU A 46 -4.39 -22.22 5.00
N LEU A 47 -4.11 -22.54 3.73
CA LEU A 47 -4.99 -23.38 2.92
C LEU A 47 -5.13 -24.79 3.50
N LYS A 48 -4.02 -25.41 3.93
CA LYS A 48 -4.08 -26.73 4.59
C LYS A 48 -4.86 -26.69 5.90
N VAL A 49 -4.73 -25.62 6.70
CA VAL A 49 -5.54 -25.50 7.91
C VAL A 49 -7.03 -25.45 7.56
N LYS A 50 -7.39 -24.69 6.51
CA LYS A 50 -8.77 -24.66 6.03
C LYS A 50 -9.26 -26.03 5.55
N ASP A 51 -8.45 -26.75 4.80
CA ASP A 51 -8.82 -28.06 4.24
C ASP A 51 -8.93 -29.16 5.32
N GLU A 52 -8.02 -29.17 6.31
CA GLU A 52 -7.94 -30.21 7.33
C GLU A 52 -8.84 -29.96 8.54
N PHE A 53 -9.05 -28.68 8.92
CA PHE A 53 -9.75 -28.31 10.15
C PHE A 53 -10.99 -27.44 9.93
N ASP A 54 -11.29 -27.01 8.70
CA ASP A 54 -12.36 -26.05 8.36
C ASP A 54 -12.27 -24.71 9.11
N VAL A 55 -11.05 -24.25 9.38
CA VAL A 55 -10.79 -22.99 10.10
C VAL A 55 -10.09 -21.99 9.20
N ASP A 56 -10.64 -20.77 9.15
CA ASP A 56 -9.98 -19.66 8.46
C ASP A 56 -8.87 -19.08 9.35
N VAL A 57 -7.66 -19.02 8.77
CA VAL A 57 -6.49 -18.41 9.41
C VAL A 57 -6.15 -17.11 8.70
N TYR A 58 -6.01 -16.04 9.47
CA TYR A 58 -5.64 -14.71 8.99
C TYR A 58 -4.15 -14.50 9.21
N LEU A 59 -3.43 -14.16 8.14
CA LEU A 59 -2.04 -13.71 8.20
C LEU A 59 -1.99 -12.18 8.12
N GLN A 60 -1.42 -11.54 9.13
CA GLN A 60 -1.19 -10.09 9.18
C GLN A 60 0.28 -9.74 9.39
N GLU A 61 0.59 -8.48 9.10
CA GLU A 61 1.92 -7.88 9.23
C GLU A 61 1.94 -6.82 10.33
N TYR A 62 3.00 -6.81 11.13
CA TYR A 62 3.24 -5.81 12.15
C TYR A 62 4.73 -5.47 12.22
N GLU A 63 5.06 -4.20 12.01
CA GLU A 63 6.39 -3.68 12.30
C GLU A 63 6.41 -3.05 13.69
N ASP A 64 7.42 -3.37 14.49
CA ASP A 64 7.69 -2.61 15.70
C ASP A 64 8.62 -1.43 15.40
N ILE A 65 8.03 -0.26 15.21
CA ILE A 65 8.76 1.00 14.95
C ILE A 65 9.78 1.38 16.05
N ASN A 66 9.70 0.77 17.23
CA ASN A 66 10.61 1.06 18.34
C ASN A 66 11.87 0.19 18.31
N ILE A 67 11.89 -0.86 17.49
CA ILE A 67 13.02 -1.76 17.31
C ILE A 67 13.38 -1.76 15.83
N SER A 68 14.54 -1.19 15.50
CA SER A 68 15.01 -1.08 14.11
C SER A 68 14.92 -2.43 13.40
N GLU A 69 14.27 -2.44 12.24
CA GLU A 69 14.19 -3.62 11.36
C GLU A 69 13.52 -4.84 12.03
N ASN A 70 12.67 -4.66 13.03
CA ASN A 70 11.98 -5.78 13.68
C ASN A 70 10.54 -5.92 13.17
N PHE A 71 10.28 -7.04 12.51
CA PHE A 71 9.04 -7.26 11.79
C PHE A 71 8.41 -8.60 12.14
N TYR A 72 7.08 -8.62 12.23
CA TYR A 72 6.32 -9.81 12.56
C TYR A 72 5.32 -10.16 11.47
N TRP A 73 5.29 -11.44 11.12
CA TRP A 73 4.10 -12.06 10.56
C TRP A 73 3.34 -12.75 11.67
N ILE A 74 2.01 -12.61 11.66
CA ILE A 74 1.18 -13.16 12.73
C ILE A 74 0.05 -13.95 12.10
N TYR A 75 -0.05 -15.23 12.44
CA TYR A 75 -1.21 -16.05 12.11
C TYR A 75 -2.21 -16.00 13.26
N SER A 76 -3.43 -15.57 12.95
CA SER A 76 -4.54 -15.46 13.88
C SER A 76 -5.71 -16.33 13.45
N PHE A 77 -6.28 -17.09 14.38
CA PHE A 77 -7.53 -17.81 14.18
C PHE A 77 -8.32 -17.95 15.49
N SER A 78 -9.54 -18.46 15.43
CA SER A 78 -10.39 -18.67 16.61
C SER A 78 -11.22 -19.94 16.49
N VAL A 79 -11.22 -20.74 17.55
CA VAL A 79 -11.94 -22.01 17.68
C VAL A 79 -12.40 -22.19 19.12
N ASN A 80 -13.64 -22.66 19.31
CA ASN A 80 -14.18 -22.88 20.66
C ASN A 80 -13.67 -24.17 21.33
N GLU A 81 -13.26 -25.15 20.52
CA GLU A 81 -12.80 -26.46 20.98
C GLU A 81 -11.29 -26.45 21.27
N LYS A 82 -10.93 -26.63 22.54
CA LYS A 82 -9.53 -26.55 23.02
C LYS A 82 -8.60 -27.55 22.31
N ASP A 83 -9.05 -28.78 22.09
CA ASP A 83 -8.23 -29.81 21.45
C ASP A 83 -7.96 -29.46 19.98
N VAL A 84 -8.94 -28.90 19.28
CA VAL A 84 -8.79 -28.41 17.90
C VAL A 84 -7.80 -27.24 17.86
N LEU A 85 -7.90 -26.28 18.78
CA LEU A 85 -6.97 -25.17 18.89
C LEU A 85 -5.52 -25.64 19.08
N ILE A 86 -5.30 -26.60 19.99
CA ILE A 86 -3.96 -27.18 20.25
C ILE A 86 -3.42 -27.89 18.99
N ASN A 87 -4.26 -28.65 18.29
CA ASN A 87 -3.87 -29.36 17.07
C ASN A 87 -3.50 -28.39 15.94
N ILE A 88 -4.30 -27.36 15.69
CA ILE A 88 -4.02 -26.33 14.68
C ILE A 88 -2.73 -25.58 15.03
N ASN A 89 -2.53 -25.21 16.29
CA ASN A 89 -1.30 -24.53 16.73
C ASN A 89 -0.06 -25.37 16.50
N SER A 90 -0.12 -26.66 16.86
CA SER A 90 0.99 -27.58 16.65
C SER A 90 1.30 -27.76 15.16
N PHE A 91 0.26 -27.89 14.33
CA PHE A 91 0.37 -27.97 12.87
C PHE A 91 1.03 -26.72 12.28
N ILE A 92 0.52 -25.53 12.62
CA ILE A 92 1.03 -24.25 12.14
C ILE A 92 2.51 -24.11 12.50
N LYS A 93 2.87 -24.29 13.77
CA LYS A 93 4.27 -24.11 14.22
C LYS A 93 5.24 -25.04 13.52
N SER A 94 4.89 -26.32 13.37
CA SER A 94 5.74 -27.28 12.68
C SER A 94 5.97 -26.85 11.23
N ASN A 95 4.91 -26.53 10.49
CA ASN A 95 5.02 -26.14 9.09
C ASN A 95 5.73 -24.78 8.92
N VAL A 96 5.49 -23.81 9.80
CA VAL A 96 6.22 -22.53 9.79
C VAL A 96 7.71 -22.78 9.96
N ASN A 97 8.11 -23.58 10.96
CA ASN A 97 9.53 -23.89 11.18
C ASN A 97 10.16 -24.57 9.96
N ASP A 98 9.46 -25.53 9.34
CA ASP A 98 9.93 -26.22 8.14
C ASP A 98 10.13 -25.26 6.97
N VAL A 99 9.21 -24.33 6.77
CA VAL A 99 9.33 -23.29 5.73
C VAL A 99 10.45 -22.33 6.07
N MET A 100 10.55 -21.81 7.30
CA MET A 100 11.60 -20.87 7.69
C MET A 100 13.00 -21.47 7.48
N ASN A 101 13.21 -22.73 7.85
CA ASN A 101 14.47 -23.45 7.65
C ASN A 101 14.89 -23.61 6.17
N CYS A 102 13.96 -23.46 5.23
CA CYS A 102 14.26 -23.52 3.80
C CYS A 102 14.79 -22.19 3.24
N PHE A 103 14.54 -21.07 3.93
CA PHE A 103 14.83 -19.72 3.41
C PHE A 103 15.77 -18.91 4.31
N PHE A 104 15.82 -19.21 5.60
CA PHE A 104 16.62 -18.50 6.58
C PHE A 104 17.57 -19.47 7.28
N ILE A 105 18.82 -19.03 7.47
CA ILE A 105 19.80 -19.77 8.26
C ILE A 105 19.58 -19.38 9.72
N LYS A 106 19.42 -20.38 10.58
CA LYS A 106 19.27 -20.21 12.00
C LYS A 106 20.64 -20.04 12.66
N GLU A 107 20.82 -19.03 13.50
CA GLU A 107 21.85 -19.09 14.54
C GLU A 107 21.35 -19.99 15.68
N ASP A 108 22.24 -20.72 16.35
CA ASP A 108 21.85 -21.67 17.40
C ASP A 108 21.03 -20.94 18.50
N ASP A 109 19.92 -21.55 18.90
CA ASP A 109 18.94 -21.12 19.93
C ASP A 109 17.86 -20.06 19.61
N GLU A 110 17.79 -19.47 18.41
CA GLU A 110 16.69 -18.53 18.10
C GLU A 110 15.32 -19.23 17.91
N LEU A 111 14.20 -18.59 18.27
CA LEU A 111 12.86 -19.09 17.90
C LEU A 111 12.35 -18.28 16.72
N TYR A 112 12.04 -18.97 15.60
CA TYR A 112 11.38 -18.30 14.46
C TYR A 112 9.96 -17.86 14.81
N SER A 113 9.29 -18.57 15.72
CA SER A 113 7.93 -18.24 16.12
C SER A 113 7.63 -18.57 17.58
N PHE A 114 6.66 -17.86 18.15
CA PHE A 114 6.07 -18.10 19.46
C PHE A 114 4.56 -17.86 19.40
N ASN A 115 3.80 -18.46 20.33
CA ASN A 115 2.33 -18.40 20.34
C ASN A 115 1.80 -17.93 21.70
N ASN A 116 0.62 -17.31 21.70
CA ASN A 116 -0.01 -16.82 22.92
C ASN A 116 -0.37 -17.90 23.96
N HIS A 117 -0.49 -19.16 23.55
CA HIS A 117 -0.72 -20.31 24.44
C HIS A 117 0.57 -20.99 24.92
N ASP A 118 1.75 -20.45 24.60
CA ASP A 118 3.03 -21.01 25.06
C ASP A 118 3.29 -20.67 26.52
N GLU A 119 3.85 -21.63 27.26
CA GLU A 119 4.22 -21.43 28.68
C GLU A 119 5.14 -20.22 28.88
N ASN A 120 6.03 -19.99 27.92
CA ASN A 120 7.01 -18.90 27.93
C ASN A 120 6.58 -17.67 27.14
N PHE A 121 5.32 -17.56 26.69
CA PHE A 121 4.85 -16.45 25.85
C PHE A 121 5.22 -15.07 26.40
N LYS A 122 5.06 -14.88 27.72
CA LYS A 122 5.38 -13.62 28.41
C LYS A 122 6.85 -13.22 28.32
N ASN A 123 7.76 -14.18 28.14
CA ASN A 123 9.19 -13.91 28.04
C ASN A 123 9.56 -13.32 26.67
N TYR A 124 8.76 -13.58 25.65
CA TYR A 124 8.97 -13.08 24.28
C TYR A 124 8.21 -11.77 24.00
N MET A 125 7.32 -11.37 24.90
CA MET A 125 6.43 -10.24 24.70
C MET A 125 7.00 -8.95 25.28
N HIS A 126 7.54 -8.07 24.43
CA HIS A 126 7.92 -6.72 24.85
C HIS A 126 6.68 -5.80 24.93
N PRO A 127 6.74 -4.67 25.68
CA PRO A 127 5.56 -3.85 25.98
C PRO A 127 4.79 -3.32 24.76
N PHE A 128 5.47 -3.00 23.66
CA PHE A 128 4.83 -2.47 22.45
C PHE A 128 4.05 -3.55 21.70
N LEU A 129 4.64 -4.74 21.53
CA LEU A 129 3.95 -5.88 20.95
C LEU A 129 2.83 -6.37 21.86
N ALA A 130 2.96 -6.28 23.18
CA ALA A 130 1.87 -6.56 24.11
C ALA A 130 0.65 -5.66 23.86
N ASN A 131 0.87 -4.38 23.57
CA ASN A 131 -0.22 -3.46 23.26
C ASN A 131 -0.93 -3.85 21.96
N TYR A 132 -0.15 -4.17 20.91
CA TYR A 132 -0.71 -4.66 19.65
C TYR A 132 -1.43 -6.01 19.82
N TYR A 133 -0.90 -6.91 20.65
CA TYR A 133 -1.52 -8.18 21.00
C TYR A 133 -2.90 -7.98 21.65
N CYS A 134 -2.99 -7.10 22.65
CA CYS A 134 -4.26 -6.77 23.27
C CYS A 134 -5.27 -6.24 22.25
N HIS A 135 -4.85 -5.34 21.35
CA HIS A 135 -5.67 -4.86 20.25
C HIS A 135 -6.18 -6.00 19.36
N MET A 136 -5.32 -6.96 18.99
CA MET A 136 -5.72 -8.11 18.18
C MET A 136 -6.81 -8.92 18.87
N VAL A 137 -6.65 -9.24 20.16
CA VAL A 137 -7.63 -10.01 20.93
C VAL A 137 -8.99 -9.31 20.98
N PHE A 138 -9.00 -7.99 21.19
CA PHE A 138 -10.23 -7.20 21.27
C PHE A 138 -10.94 -7.04 19.93
N THR A 139 -10.18 -6.99 18.84
CA THR A 139 -10.70 -6.64 17.52
C THR A 139 -10.82 -7.84 16.57
N TYR A 140 -10.48 -9.05 17.02
CA TYR A 140 -10.49 -10.25 16.19
C TYR A 140 -11.83 -10.48 15.45
N ASP A 141 -12.95 -10.33 16.17
CA ASP A 141 -14.29 -10.51 15.60
C ASP A 141 -14.79 -9.28 14.83
N MET A 142 -14.09 -8.16 14.92
CA MET A 142 -14.43 -6.95 14.19
C MET A 142 -13.98 -7.03 12.73
N TYR A 143 -14.82 -6.53 11.84
CA TYR A 143 -14.47 -6.27 10.47
C TYR A 143 -15.04 -4.91 10.08
N ILE A 144 -14.15 -3.96 9.79
CA ILE A 144 -14.54 -2.64 9.31
C ILE A 144 -14.95 -2.81 7.85
N LYS A 145 -16.24 -2.65 7.58
CA LYS A 145 -16.75 -2.66 6.22
C LYS A 145 -16.38 -1.36 5.51
N PRO A 146 -16.02 -1.42 4.22
CA PRO A 146 -15.82 -0.22 3.42
C PRO A 146 -17.05 0.68 3.43
N THR A 147 -16.85 1.99 3.52
CA THR A 147 -17.93 2.97 3.32
C THR A 147 -17.92 3.46 1.88
N HIS A 148 -19.11 3.59 1.30
CA HIS A 148 -19.23 4.25 0.00
C HIS A 148 -19.19 5.76 0.21
N PRO A 149 -18.59 6.52 -0.72
CA PRO A 149 -18.67 7.97 -0.70
C PRO A 149 -20.13 8.42 -0.60
N PRO A 150 -20.43 9.45 0.23
CA PRO A 150 -21.79 9.95 0.39
C PRO A 150 -22.37 10.37 -0.96
N ARG A 151 -23.70 10.35 -1.11
CA ARG A 151 -24.36 10.79 -2.36
C ARG A 151 -24.15 12.28 -2.60
N GLU A 152 -24.26 13.07 -1.55
CA GLU A 152 -24.08 14.53 -1.56
C GLU A 152 -22.65 14.91 -1.15
N LYS A 153 -22.20 16.12 -1.54
CA LYS A 153 -20.85 16.62 -1.22
C LYS A 153 -20.72 16.85 0.28
N SER A 154 -19.75 16.23 0.94
CA SER A 154 -19.63 16.31 2.41
C SER A 154 -18.63 17.34 2.92
N TYR A 155 -18.00 18.12 2.04
CA TYR A 155 -17.02 19.14 2.38
C TYR A 155 -17.40 20.48 1.75
N SER A 156 -16.90 21.57 2.31
CA SER A 156 -17.18 22.93 1.87
C SER A 156 -16.36 23.35 0.64
N LYS A 157 -15.06 23.01 0.60
CA LYS A 157 -14.12 23.39 -0.47
C LYS A 157 -14.69 23.12 -1.86
N GLU A 158 -14.57 24.08 -2.77
CA GLU A 158 -14.99 23.91 -4.16
C GLU A 158 -14.17 22.81 -4.86
N THR A 159 -14.83 22.02 -5.70
CA THR A 159 -14.15 21.04 -6.54
C THR A 159 -13.23 21.76 -7.52
N PHE A 160 -12.06 21.18 -7.80
CA PHE A 160 -11.13 21.78 -8.75
C PHE A 160 -11.78 21.93 -10.13
N ASP A 161 -11.82 23.16 -10.62
CA ASP A 161 -12.37 23.50 -11.92
C ASP A 161 -11.33 23.23 -13.01
N ILE A 162 -11.50 22.12 -13.72
CA ILE A 162 -10.62 21.64 -14.78
C ILE A 162 -10.52 22.66 -15.92
N SER A 163 -11.54 23.50 -16.14
CA SER A 163 -11.52 24.50 -17.21
C SER A 163 -10.34 25.47 -17.07
N LYS A 164 -9.87 25.71 -15.83
CA LYS A 164 -8.73 26.57 -15.51
C LYS A 164 -7.38 26.07 -16.03
N VAL A 165 -7.30 24.79 -16.40
CA VAL A 165 -6.07 24.15 -16.93
C VAL A 165 -6.33 23.43 -18.25
N SER A 166 -7.50 23.62 -18.84
CA SER A 166 -7.92 22.92 -20.07
C SER A 166 -7.35 23.53 -21.35
N THR A 167 -6.91 24.79 -21.29
CA THR A 167 -6.32 25.50 -22.43
C THR A 167 -4.80 25.46 -22.36
N ILE A 168 -4.14 25.66 -23.52
CA ILE A 168 -2.69 25.87 -23.58
C ILE A 168 -2.33 27.06 -22.70
N MET A 169 -1.41 26.86 -21.76
CA MET A 169 -0.98 27.90 -20.82
C MET A 169 0.50 27.76 -20.49
N LYS A 170 1.12 28.78 -19.89
CA LYS A 170 2.52 28.69 -19.46
C LYS A 170 2.65 27.76 -18.26
N LEU A 171 3.77 27.04 -18.16
CA LEU A 171 4.08 26.19 -17.00
C LEU A 171 4.08 26.98 -15.68
N SER A 172 4.56 28.22 -15.70
CA SER A 172 4.50 29.11 -14.54
C SER A 172 3.07 29.38 -14.07
N GLU A 173 2.15 29.53 -15.02
CA GLU A 173 0.73 29.81 -14.76
C GLU A 173 0.02 28.54 -14.29
N PHE A 174 0.27 27.42 -14.98
CA PHE A 174 -0.25 26.10 -14.58
C PHE A 174 0.13 25.76 -13.13
N LYS A 175 1.42 25.85 -12.80
CA LYS A 175 1.92 25.61 -11.45
C LYS A 175 1.26 26.54 -10.43
N LYS A 176 1.09 27.82 -10.77
CA LYS A 176 0.43 28.78 -9.90
C LYS A 176 -1.03 28.39 -9.66
N THR A 177 -1.80 28.09 -10.71
CA THR A 177 -3.22 27.70 -10.61
C THR A 177 -3.42 26.50 -9.69
N ILE A 178 -2.58 25.47 -9.82
CA ILE A 178 -2.66 24.28 -8.97
C ILE A 178 -2.22 24.59 -7.53
N ASN A 179 -1.11 25.30 -7.35
CA ASN A 179 -0.62 25.66 -6.01
C ASN A 179 -1.58 26.57 -5.27
N ASP A 180 -2.19 27.54 -5.94
CA ASP A 180 -3.19 28.44 -5.36
C ASP A 180 -4.42 27.64 -4.90
N TYR A 181 -4.87 26.65 -5.68
CA TYR A 181 -5.96 25.76 -5.28
C TYR A 181 -5.61 24.87 -4.07
N MET A 182 -4.39 24.32 -4.06
CA MET A 182 -3.90 23.46 -2.99
C MET A 182 -3.51 24.22 -1.73
N SER A 183 -3.23 25.53 -1.85
CA SER A 183 -2.83 26.37 -0.73
C SER A 183 -3.92 26.42 0.35
N ILE A 184 -3.48 26.44 1.60
CA ILE A 184 -4.36 26.50 2.76
C ILE A 184 -4.77 27.95 2.96
N THR A 185 -5.92 28.34 2.41
CA THR A 185 -6.55 29.63 2.71
C THR A 185 -7.46 29.55 3.94
N ASN A 186 -8.11 28.39 4.14
CA ASN A 186 -8.91 28.06 5.32
C ASN A 186 -8.54 26.65 5.81
N HIS A 187 -7.98 26.55 7.02
CA HIS A 187 -7.55 25.28 7.60
C HIS A 187 -8.71 24.29 7.78
N SER A 188 -9.91 24.76 8.16
CA SER A 188 -11.08 23.89 8.39
C SER A 188 -11.55 23.27 7.08
N GLU A 189 -11.74 24.08 6.03
CA GLU A 189 -12.21 23.60 4.73
C GLU A 189 -11.20 22.66 4.07
N HIS A 190 -9.90 22.95 4.20
CA HIS A 190 -8.86 22.07 3.69
C HIS A 190 -8.83 20.74 4.45
N HIS A 191 -8.98 20.77 5.77
CA HIS A 191 -9.05 19.55 6.58
C HIS A 191 -10.28 18.72 6.21
N GLU A 192 -11.46 19.32 6.13
CA GLU A 192 -12.68 18.65 5.65
C GLU A 192 -12.46 17.99 4.28
N TYR A 193 -11.86 18.71 3.33
CA TYR A 193 -11.59 18.20 1.99
C TYR A 193 -10.62 17.02 1.96
N MET A 194 -9.53 17.07 2.73
CA MET A 194 -8.53 16.00 2.77
C MET A 194 -9.05 14.74 3.44
N TYR A 195 -9.95 14.88 4.43
CA TYR A 195 -10.49 13.78 5.23
C TYR A 195 -11.93 13.38 4.87
N ALA A 196 -12.56 13.97 3.85
CA ALA A 196 -13.88 13.56 3.37
C ALA A 196 -13.81 12.27 2.52
N ASP A 197 -14.85 11.42 2.59
CA ASP A 197 -14.92 10.14 1.81
C ASP A 197 -15.04 10.42 0.31
N ASP A 198 -15.63 11.56 -0.05
CA ASP A 198 -15.73 12.05 -1.41
C ASP A 198 -14.72 13.19 -1.73
N GLY A 199 -13.74 13.41 -0.85
CA GLY A 199 -12.75 14.49 -0.90
C GLY A 199 -11.59 14.25 -1.87
N PHE A 200 -10.39 14.72 -1.50
CA PHE A 200 -9.17 14.70 -2.35
C PHE A 200 -8.82 13.30 -2.89
N PHE A 201 -8.96 12.27 -2.05
CA PHE A 201 -8.62 10.90 -2.40
C PHE A 201 -9.72 10.15 -3.15
N SER A 202 -10.90 10.76 -3.31
CA SER A 202 -12.00 10.16 -4.05
C SER A 202 -11.88 10.38 -5.55
N SER A 203 -12.39 9.44 -6.33
CA SER A 203 -12.56 9.58 -7.79
C SER A 203 -13.98 10.00 -8.17
N LYS A 204 -14.85 10.29 -7.19
CA LYS A 204 -16.25 10.70 -7.41
C LYS A 204 -16.36 11.99 -8.23
N TYR A 205 -15.49 12.96 -7.97
CA TYR A 205 -15.46 14.23 -8.69
C TYR A 205 -14.25 14.29 -9.62
N GLU A 206 -14.51 14.48 -10.91
CA GLU A 206 -13.48 14.51 -11.96
C GLU A 206 -12.36 15.52 -11.66
N GLY A 207 -12.71 16.68 -11.08
CA GLY A 207 -11.73 17.72 -10.73
C GLY A 207 -10.67 17.22 -9.75
N ASN A 208 -11.08 16.51 -8.70
CA ASN A 208 -10.17 15.93 -7.71
C ASN A 208 -9.32 14.83 -8.33
N LYS A 209 -9.94 13.99 -9.17
CA LYS A 209 -9.25 12.91 -9.89
C LYS A 209 -8.14 13.47 -10.80
N THR A 210 -8.49 14.42 -11.68
CA THR A 210 -7.55 15.07 -12.61
C THR A 210 -6.42 15.76 -11.86
N LEU A 211 -6.74 16.44 -10.74
CA LEU A 211 -5.75 17.08 -9.89
C LEU A 211 -4.73 16.08 -9.33
N ARG A 212 -5.20 14.97 -8.75
CA ARG A 212 -4.39 13.95 -8.10
C ARG A 212 -3.59 13.09 -9.08
N GLU A 213 -4.24 12.67 -10.17
CA GLU A 213 -3.69 11.66 -11.09
C GLU A 213 -2.92 12.27 -12.26
N GLU A 214 -3.12 13.55 -12.59
CA GLU A 214 -2.45 14.20 -13.71
C GLU A 214 -1.70 15.46 -13.28
N CYS A 215 -2.39 16.46 -12.72
CA CYS A 215 -1.81 17.78 -12.49
C CYS A 215 -0.63 17.77 -11.50
N LEU A 216 -0.80 17.13 -10.34
CA LEU A 216 0.25 17.03 -9.32
C LEU A 216 1.48 16.24 -9.82
N PRO A 217 1.32 15.05 -10.47
CA PRO A 217 2.42 14.36 -11.13
C PRO A 217 3.18 15.22 -12.16
N ILE A 218 2.48 16.01 -12.98
CA ILE A 218 3.12 16.90 -13.98
C ILE A 218 3.99 17.95 -13.29
N ILE A 219 3.48 18.62 -12.24
CA ILE A 219 4.25 19.62 -11.48
C ILE A 219 5.52 18.99 -10.93
N LYS A 220 5.40 17.82 -10.31
CA LYS A 220 6.53 17.13 -9.73
C LYS A 220 7.56 16.70 -10.78
N TYR A 221 7.11 16.28 -11.97
CA TYR A 221 7.98 15.98 -13.11
C TYR A 221 8.74 17.21 -13.61
N VAL A 222 8.07 18.34 -13.77
CA VAL A 222 8.67 19.62 -14.17
C VAL A 222 9.77 20.04 -13.19
N GLU A 223 9.54 19.87 -11.90
CA GLU A 223 10.54 20.13 -10.86
C GLU A 223 11.71 19.16 -10.93
N TYR A 224 11.45 17.85 -11.02
CA TYR A 224 12.47 16.81 -11.10
C TYR A 224 13.42 17.00 -12.28
N LYS A 225 12.89 17.39 -13.45
CA LYS A 225 13.68 17.64 -14.67
C LYS A 225 14.23 19.05 -14.79
N ASN A 226 13.95 19.94 -13.82
CA ASN A 226 14.28 21.37 -13.88
C ASN A 226 13.80 22.03 -15.19
N ILE A 227 12.57 21.71 -15.62
CA ILE A 227 12.02 22.23 -16.88
C ILE A 227 11.76 23.74 -16.75
N PRO A 228 12.17 24.56 -17.73
CA PRO A 228 11.95 26.00 -17.72
C PRO A 228 10.47 26.38 -17.60
N LYS A 229 10.16 27.33 -16.71
CA LYS A 229 8.78 27.73 -16.38
C LYS A 229 8.07 28.52 -17.49
N ASP A 230 8.81 29.00 -18.47
CA ASP A 230 8.34 29.80 -19.61
C ASP A 230 7.80 28.96 -20.76
N LEU A 231 8.00 27.63 -20.75
CA LEU A 231 7.38 26.72 -21.70
C LEU A 231 5.86 26.65 -21.53
N TYR A 232 5.20 26.11 -22.54
CA TYR A 232 3.76 25.88 -22.54
C TYR A 232 3.42 24.45 -22.12
N THR A 233 2.26 24.27 -21.53
CA THR A 233 1.65 22.97 -21.24
C THR A 233 0.25 22.88 -21.83
N GLN A 234 -0.10 21.70 -22.32
CA GLN A 234 -1.43 21.32 -22.79
C GLN A 234 -1.81 20.00 -22.13
N LEU A 235 -2.94 19.95 -21.43
CA LEU A 235 -3.51 18.69 -20.93
C LEU A 235 -4.38 18.07 -22.02
N GLY A 236 -4.30 16.75 -22.19
CA GLY A 236 -5.05 16.04 -23.23
C GLY A 236 -6.46 15.61 -22.83
N ILE A 237 -7.13 16.40 -21.99
CA ILE A 237 -8.44 16.08 -21.40
C ILE A 237 -9.44 15.62 -22.49
N LYS A 238 -9.66 14.30 -22.56
CA LYS A 238 -10.65 13.56 -23.39
C LYS A 238 -10.52 13.67 -24.91
N LYS A 239 -9.69 14.57 -25.45
CA LYS A 239 -9.60 14.82 -26.91
C LYS A 239 -8.28 14.38 -27.52
N ASP A 240 -7.20 14.44 -26.77
CA ASP A 240 -5.86 14.17 -27.28
C ASP A 240 -5.38 12.78 -26.84
N ASN A 241 -4.52 12.17 -27.65
CA ASN A 241 -3.93 10.86 -27.35
C ASN A 241 -2.69 11.00 -26.46
N PHE A 242 -2.69 11.89 -25.46
CA PHE A 242 -1.64 12.05 -24.46
C PHE A 242 -2.26 12.64 -23.19
N ASP A 243 -1.61 12.47 -22.03
CA ASP A 243 -2.12 13.06 -20.79
C ASP A 243 -1.66 14.52 -20.65
N ALA A 244 -0.39 14.80 -20.97
CA ALA A 244 0.11 16.17 -21.07
C ALA A 244 1.20 16.34 -22.13
N LYS A 245 1.30 17.55 -22.67
CA LYS A 245 2.36 17.97 -23.58
C LYS A 245 3.00 19.26 -23.10
N ILE A 246 4.30 19.24 -22.89
CA ILE A 246 5.12 20.41 -22.50
C ILE A 246 5.96 20.83 -23.70
N PHE A 247 5.88 22.06 -24.16
CA PHE A 247 6.49 22.44 -25.44
C PHE A 247 6.84 23.92 -25.58
N ASN A 248 7.64 24.19 -26.60
CA ASN A 248 7.82 25.49 -27.24
C ASN A 248 7.99 25.26 -28.76
N ASP A 249 8.40 26.29 -29.50
CA ASP A 249 8.59 26.20 -30.96
C ASP A 249 9.71 25.24 -31.39
N LYS A 250 10.60 24.82 -30.47
CA LYS A 250 11.80 24.03 -30.76
C LYS A 250 11.69 22.57 -30.34
N PHE A 251 10.94 22.27 -29.29
CA PHE A 251 10.80 20.91 -28.78
C PHE A 251 9.44 20.68 -28.11
N ALA A 252 9.08 19.40 -28.01
CA ALA A 252 7.93 18.94 -27.26
C ALA A 252 8.29 17.71 -26.43
N ILE A 253 7.77 17.65 -25.20
CA ILE A 253 7.82 16.52 -24.29
C ILE A 253 6.39 16.04 -24.14
N ILE A 254 6.13 14.78 -24.47
CA ILE A 254 4.81 14.16 -24.34
C ILE A 254 4.82 13.23 -23.14
N LEU A 255 3.89 13.43 -22.23
CA LEU A 255 3.72 12.67 -21.01
C LEU A 255 2.51 11.75 -21.13
N GLU A 256 2.73 10.50 -20.75
CA GLU A 256 1.66 9.56 -20.41
C GLU A 256 1.72 9.31 -18.91
N ILE A 257 0.58 9.30 -18.25
CA ILE A 257 0.45 9.09 -16.82
C ILE A 257 -0.48 7.89 -16.60
N THR A 258 -0.14 7.08 -15.61
CA THR A 258 -0.94 5.94 -15.20
C THR A 258 -0.83 5.76 -13.71
N SER A 259 -1.87 5.25 -13.06
CA SER A 259 -1.85 4.98 -11.63
C SER A 259 -1.70 3.48 -11.39
N ALA A 260 -0.74 3.11 -10.55
CA ALA A 260 -0.59 1.75 -10.03
C ALA A 260 -1.18 1.69 -8.62
N VAL A 261 -2.51 1.60 -8.53
CA VAL A 261 -3.26 1.53 -7.26
C VAL A 261 -3.71 0.09 -6.94
N PRO A 262 -3.92 -0.25 -5.66
CA PRO A 262 -4.59 -1.49 -5.24
C PRO A 262 -5.97 -1.65 -5.91
N ASP A 263 -6.47 -2.88 -6.05
CA ASP A 263 -7.79 -3.11 -6.67
C ASP A 263 -8.93 -2.51 -5.83
N HIS A 264 -8.72 -2.46 -4.52
CA HIS A 264 -9.69 -1.99 -3.53
C HIS A 264 -9.24 -0.68 -2.86
N ASP A 265 -8.55 0.18 -3.60
CA ASP A 265 -7.98 1.45 -3.11
C ASP A 265 -8.96 2.31 -2.29
N HIS A 266 -10.17 2.51 -2.82
CA HIS A 266 -11.26 3.24 -2.18
C HIS A 266 -11.76 2.55 -0.91
N HIS A 267 -11.74 1.22 -0.85
CA HIS A 267 -12.05 0.49 0.39
C HIS A 267 -11.03 0.82 1.47
N TYR A 268 -9.73 0.78 1.15
CA TYR A 268 -8.67 1.08 2.11
C TYR A 268 -8.74 2.51 2.65
N LEU A 269 -8.95 3.48 1.76
CA LEU A 269 -9.12 4.87 2.17
C LEU A 269 -10.33 5.07 3.07
N SER A 270 -11.43 4.36 2.79
CA SER A 270 -12.66 4.45 3.59
C SER A 270 -12.49 3.89 5.00
N ILE A 271 -11.80 2.75 5.15
CA ILE A 271 -11.63 2.12 6.47
C ILE A 271 -10.60 2.82 7.35
N ARG A 272 -9.66 3.59 6.77
CA ARG A 272 -8.66 4.38 7.54
C ARG A 272 -9.28 5.36 8.53
N LYS A 273 -10.50 5.82 8.27
CA LYS A 273 -11.22 6.76 9.15
C LYS A 273 -11.91 6.05 10.31
N SER A 274 -12.02 4.73 10.23
CA SER A 274 -12.61 3.86 11.25
C SER A 274 -11.55 3.05 12.00
N VAL A 275 -10.26 3.44 11.86
CA VAL A 275 -9.17 2.87 12.65
C VAL A 275 -9.51 3.00 14.13
N THR A 276 -9.14 1.99 14.91
CA THR A 276 -9.46 1.98 16.34
C THR A 276 -8.73 3.12 17.06
N PRO A 277 -9.15 3.51 18.28
CA PRO A 277 -8.48 4.55 19.05
C PRO A 277 -6.96 4.34 19.21
N GLU A 278 -6.51 3.10 19.15
CA GLU A 278 -5.12 2.67 19.27
C GLU A 278 -4.30 2.83 17.97
N GLY A 279 -4.94 3.20 16.85
CA GLY A 279 -4.27 3.44 15.58
C GLY A 279 -4.10 2.21 14.69
N TYR A 280 -4.69 1.06 15.04
CA TYR A 280 -4.56 -0.19 14.29
C TYR A 280 -5.88 -0.61 13.63
N LEU A 281 -5.78 -1.32 12.51
CA LEU A 281 -6.93 -2.00 11.90
C LEU A 281 -7.16 -3.36 12.60
N PRO A 282 -8.41 -3.88 12.61
CA PRO A 282 -8.69 -5.24 13.06
C PRO A 282 -7.92 -6.31 12.27
N VAL A 283 -7.76 -7.49 12.87
CA VAL A 283 -7.01 -8.63 12.30
C VAL A 283 -7.42 -8.94 10.86
N LYS A 284 -8.72 -9.05 10.59
CA LYS A 284 -9.26 -9.39 9.26
C LYS A 284 -8.97 -8.30 8.23
N ASN A 285 -9.07 -7.03 8.63
CA ASN A 285 -8.74 -5.89 7.78
C ASN A 285 -7.23 -5.84 7.46
N MET A 286 -6.36 -6.14 8.44
CA MET A 286 -4.91 -6.21 8.24
C MET A 286 -4.51 -7.36 7.31
N HIS A 287 -5.21 -8.50 7.39
CA HIS A 287 -5.00 -9.63 6.50
C HIS A 287 -5.28 -9.30 5.03
N ASP A 288 -6.41 -8.64 4.76
CA ASP A 288 -6.76 -8.22 3.40
C ASP A 288 -5.78 -7.17 2.87
N LEU A 289 -5.36 -6.25 3.75
CA LEU A 289 -4.38 -5.22 3.42
C LEU A 289 -3.01 -5.83 3.04
N LYS A 290 -2.54 -6.85 3.75
CA LYS A 290 -1.31 -7.58 3.41
C LYS A 290 -1.35 -8.14 1.98
N LYS A 291 -2.47 -8.77 1.59
CA LYS A 291 -2.60 -9.37 0.25
C LYS A 291 -2.40 -8.34 -0.86
N GLU A 292 -2.89 -7.13 -0.67
CA GLU A 292 -2.70 -6.05 -1.65
C GLU A 292 -1.27 -5.51 -1.63
N PHE A 293 -0.63 -5.43 -0.46
CA PHE A 293 0.78 -5.03 -0.38
C PHE A 293 1.69 -5.98 -1.16
N ASP A 294 1.44 -7.29 -1.05
CA ASP A 294 2.18 -8.31 -1.80
C ASP A 294 2.03 -8.19 -3.33
N MET A 295 1.00 -7.48 -3.82
CA MET A 295 0.71 -7.32 -5.24
C MET A 295 1.30 -6.06 -5.88
N PHE A 296 1.89 -5.13 -5.13
CA PHE A 296 2.36 -3.84 -5.68
C PHE A 296 3.31 -3.96 -6.87
N PRO A 297 4.38 -4.79 -6.83
CA PRO A 297 5.26 -4.93 -7.99
C PRO A 297 4.51 -5.38 -9.24
N ASP A 298 3.56 -6.32 -9.09
CA ASP A 298 2.72 -6.81 -10.20
C ASP A 298 1.83 -5.71 -10.77
N LYS A 299 1.29 -4.83 -9.92
CA LYS A 299 0.46 -3.69 -10.35
C LYS A 299 1.25 -2.69 -11.18
N ILE A 300 2.45 -2.33 -10.73
CA ILE A 300 3.33 -1.41 -11.47
C ILE A 300 3.71 -2.03 -12.83
N VAL A 301 4.14 -3.29 -12.85
CA VAL A 301 4.48 -4.01 -14.10
C VAL A 301 3.29 -4.05 -15.05
N ARG A 302 2.08 -4.34 -14.54
CA ARG A 302 0.85 -4.38 -15.35
C ARG A 302 0.50 -3.00 -15.91
N ALA A 303 0.55 -1.95 -15.10
CA ALA A 303 0.25 -0.58 -15.54
C ALA A 303 1.20 -0.14 -16.67
N ILE A 304 2.49 -0.46 -16.55
CA ILE A 304 3.48 -0.19 -17.59
C ILE A 304 3.19 -1.01 -18.86
N ASN A 305 2.96 -2.31 -18.72
CA ASN A 305 2.72 -3.18 -19.87
C ASN A 305 1.44 -2.82 -20.65
N LEU A 306 0.38 -2.40 -19.96
CA LEU A 306 -0.84 -1.89 -20.62
C LEU A 306 -0.56 -0.63 -21.46
N LYS A 307 0.37 0.23 -21.03
CA LYS A 307 0.79 1.39 -21.82
C LYS A 307 1.72 0.98 -22.96
N HIS A 308 2.57 -0.02 -22.78
CA HIS A 308 3.40 -0.57 -23.85
C HIS A 308 2.58 -1.14 -25.02
N GLU A 309 1.42 -1.73 -24.73
CA GLU A 309 0.52 -2.31 -25.73
C GLU A 309 -0.13 -1.26 -26.66
N LYS A 310 -0.09 0.02 -26.29
CA LYS A 310 -0.66 1.10 -27.12
C LYS A 310 0.20 1.49 -28.33
N GLU A 311 1.46 1.04 -28.38
CA GLU A 311 2.39 1.23 -29.52
C GLU A 311 2.37 2.64 -30.12
N TYR A 312 2.69 3.63 -29.29
CA TYR A 312 2.71 5.03 -29.72
C TYR A 312 3.69 5.28 -30.87
N GLY A 313 3.29 6.09 -31.85
CA GLY A 313 4.14 6.45 -33.00
C GLY A 313 5.16 7.55 -32.70
N ASP A 314 5.08 8.17 -31.53
CA ASP A 314 5.92 9.26 -31.05
C ASP A 314 6.64 8.88 -29.74
N GLU A 315 7.79 9.51 -29.48
CA GLU A 315 8.54 9.31 -28.24
C GLU A 315 7.84 9.98 -27.06
N ARG A 316 7.73 9.24 -25.95
CA ARG A 316 6.99 9.67 -24.75
C ARG A 316 7.72 9.37 -23.47
N ILE A 317 7.29 10.01 -22.39
CA ILE A 317 7.70 9.69 -21.03
C ILE A 317 6.51 9.13 -20.29
N LEU A 318 6.67 7.94 -19.70
CA LEU A 318 5.65 7.32 -18.87
C LEU A 318 5.90 7.66 -17.40
N ILE A 319 4.89 8.23 -16.74
CA ILE A 319 4.87 8.45 -15.30
C ILE A 319 3.87 7.47 -14.68
N VAL A 320 4.39 6.54 -13.88
CA VAL A 320 3.58 5.63 -13.06
C VAL A 320 3.38 6.27 -11.71
N ASN A 321 2.19 6.79 -11.45
CA ASN A 321 1.78 7.34 -10.18
C ASN A 321 1.49 6.22 -9.18
N MET A 322 2.21 6.22 -8.07
CA MET A 322 2.00 5.36 -6.92
C MET A 322 1.76 6.29 -5.72
N PRO A 323 0.50 6.51 -5.33
CA PRO A 323 0.23 7.41 -4.22
C PRO A 323 0.87 6.87 -2.93
N MET A 324 1.60 7.75 -2.23
CA MET A 324 2.40 7.39 -1.04
C MET A 324 1.55 6.82 0.10
N GLU A 325 0.25 7.10 0.07
CA GLU A 325 -0.72 6.56 1.01
C GLU A 325 -0.75 5.04 0.94
N TYR A 326 -0.36 4.43 -0.18
CA TYR A 326 -0.44 3.00 -0.44
C TYR A 326 0.89 2.25 -0.31
N THR A 327 2.01 2.92 -0.03
CA THR A 327 3.24 2.22 0.33
C THR A 327 3.22 2.00 1.85
N TYR A 328 3.17 0.75 2.29
CA TYR A 328 3.38 0.41 3.69
C TYR A 328 4.70 1.04 4.16
N GLN A 329 4.63 1.89 5.17
CA GLN A 329 5.72 2.67 5.81
C GLN A 329 6.57 3.61 4.94
N ASN A 330 6.44 3.60 3.60
CA ASN A 330 7.20 4.48 2.70
C ASN A 330 8.71 4.43 2.97
N GLU A 331 9.21 3.26 3.35
CA GLU A 331 10.62 3.09 3.69
C GLU A 331 11.42 2.89 2.41
N GLY A 332 12.52 3.63 2.30
CA GLY A 332 13.31 3.66 1.07
C GLY A 332 13.77 2.28 0.63
N TYR A 333 14.11 1.41 1.58
CA TYR A 333 14.61 0.07 1.30
C TYR A 333 13.51 -0.85 0.71
N ILE A 334 12.26 -0.70 1.14
CA ILE A 334 11.10 -1.44 0.59
C ILE A 334 10.88 -1.03 -0.86
N ILE A 335 10.89 0.29 -1.10
CA ILE A 335 10.73 0.87 -2.43
C ILE A 335 11.84 0.38 -3.35
N ASP A 336 13.10 0.38 -2.90
CA ASP A 336 14.23 -0.05 -3.71
C ASP A 336 14.11 -1.52 -4.16
N GLU A 337 13.63 -2.43 -3.30
CA GLU A 337 13.36 -3.82 -3.70
C GLU A 337 12.16 -3.94 -4.65
N ILE A 338 11.06 -3.21 -4.42
CA ILE A 338 9.93 -3.15 -5.39
C ILE A 338 10.45 -2.70 -6.77
N LEU A 339 11.29 -1.67 -6.79
CA LEU A 339 11.87 -1.13 -8.02
C LEU A 339 12.76 -2.14 -8.75
N LYS A 340 13.52 -2.95 -8.01
CA LYS A 340 14.36 -4.02 -8.57
C LYS A 340 13.50 -5.07 -9.28
N GLU A 341 12.46 -5.57 -8.62
CA GLU A 341 11.50 -6.53 -9.19
C GLU A 341 10.79 -5.96 -10.43
N VAL A 342 10.35 -4.70 -10.39
CA VAL A 342 9.75 -4.03 -11.55
C VAL A 342 10.75 -3.95 -12.71
N LYS A 343 12.01 -3.58 -12.42
CA LYS A 343 13.06 -3.45 -13.44
C LYS A 343 13.41 -4.77 -14.11
N GLU A 344 13.34 -5.89 -13.40
CA GLU A 344 13.62 -7.23 -13.92
C GLU A 344 12.50 -7.75 -14.84
N ARG A 345 11.26 -7.26 -14.67
CA ARG A 345 10.09 -7.80 -15.38
C ARG A 345 9.52 -6.91 -16.48
N VAL A 346 9.83 -5.62 -16.45
CA VAL A 346 9.42 -4.69 -17.51
C VAL A 346 10.42 -4.73 -18.67
N VAL A 347 9.90 -4.94 -19.87
CA VAL A 347 10.71 -4.90 -21.10
C VAL A 347 11.05 -3.46 -21.47
N ARG A 348 12.34 -3.14 -21.56
CA ARG A 348 12.84 -1.82 -21.97
C ARG A 348 12.54 -1.52 -23.44
N GLY A 349 12.32 -0.25 -23.77
CA GLY A 349 12.22 0.25 -25.15
C GLY A 349 10.93 -0.14 -25.89
N LYS A 350 9.90 -0.63 -25.18
CA LYS A 350 8.60 -0.95 -25.76
C LYS A 350 7.65 0.25 -25.62
N GLY A 351 6.68 0.39 -26.55
CA GLY A 351 5.66 1.44 -26.49
C GLY A 351 6.19 2.87 -26.72
N SER A 352 7.38 3.02 -27.32
CA SER A 352 8.00 4.31 -27.61
C SER A 352 8.25 5.20 -26.39
N PHE A 353 8.40 4.60 -25.20
CA PHE A 353 8.80 5.33 -24.01
C PHE A 353 10.32 5.47 -23.95
N VAL A 354 10.80 6.71 -24.02
CA VAL A 354 12.23 7.04 -23.86
C VAL A 354 12.65 7.07 -22.40
N GLU A 355 11.68 7.19 -21.50
CA GLU A 355 11.89 7.16 -20.06
C GLU A 355 10.63 6.67 -19.35
N ILE A 356 10.82 5.86 -18.31
CA ILE A 356 9.74 5.45 -17.40
C ILE A 356 10.10 5.86 -15.99
N LEU A 357 9.19 6.59 -15.35
CA LEU A 357 9.35 7.19 -14.03
C LEU A 357 8.31 6.63 -13.07
N LEU A 358 8.72 6.30 -11.84
CA LEU A 358 7.81 6.06 -10.73
C LEU A 358 7.64 7.37 -9.96
N ASN A 359 6.38 7.82 -9.80
CA ASN A 359 6.02 8.98 -9.02
C ASN A 359 5.43 8.55 -7.67
N ASP A 360 6.22 8.69 -6.61
CA ASP A 360 5.86 8.35 -5.22
C ASP A 360 6.01 9.59 -4.29
N LYS A 361 6.81 9.56 -3.20
CA LYS A 361 7.25 10.75 -2.45
C LYS A 361 8.23 11.59 -3.25
N LYS A 362 9.05 10.93 -4.05
CA LYS A 362 9.97 11.53 -5.04
C LYS A 362 9.71 10.91 -6.42
N ILE A 363 10.31 11.48 -7.45
CA ILE A 363 10.33 10.84 -8.77
C ILE A 363 11.58 9.97 -8.84
N ILE A 364 11.39 8.72 -9.27
CA ILE A 364 12.45 7.72 -9.39
C ILE A 364 12.47 7.20 -10.81
N LYS A 365 13.65 7.20 -11.44
CA LYS A 365 13.83 6.67 -12.79
C LYS A 365 13.88 5.14 -12.78
N LEU A 366 13.00 4.51 -13.55
CA LEU A 366 13.01 3.07 -13.81
C LEU A 366 13.95 2.72 -14.97
N PHE A 367 13.78 3.41 -16.10
CA PHE A 367 14.49 3.16 -17.35
C PHE A 367 14.81 4.45 -18.08
#